data_AF-A0A2V2UFL4-F1
#
_entry.id   AF-A0A2V2UFL4-F1
#
_cell.length_a   1.000
_cell.length_b   1.000
_cell.length_c   1.000
_cell.angle_alpha   90.00
_cell.angle_beta   90.00
_cell.angle_gamma   90.00
#
_symmetry.space_group_name_H-M   'P 1'
#
loop_
_entity.id
_entity.type
_entity.pdbx_description
1 polymer ?
#
loop_
_entity_poly.entity_id
_entity_poly.type
_entity_poly.pdbx_seq_one_letter_code
_entity_poly.pdbx_strand_id
1 'polypeptide(L)'
;MAARSMDHTQWLAKLVAFDTTSRNSNLELIHYCKDYLEGLGVKCTLLHNAERNKANLWATLPGDGGVTKGGIILSGHTDVVPVDGQKWDSDPFTLTERDGKLYGRGTSDMKGFVAVCMSLAPELLKMRRAKPIHFAWSYDEEVSCLGGMELAEYARDHDVRAEGCIIGEPTGMTVVIAHKGTSHFWVRVRGKAAHSSFALTGESCNAIDYATKLITKLREIAEEYRRNGTRHDFLVPFSTLSTNLISGGNASNTVPAECEFLFEFRALPNETVSKMMQQVRSYVETQLLPAMKAEFEDAEIVITPRDETPSFEGSEEAPITKLACAINNDYKVWKKTIARRRATTVGLPAHQP
;
A
#
# COMPACT_ATOMS: atom_id res chain seq x y z
N MET A 1 28.10 1.03 -26.56
CA MET A 1 27.15 0.33 -27.46
C MET A 1 25.79 0.99 -27.28
N ALA A 2 25.09 1.38 -28.35
CA ALA A 2 23.74 1.89 -28.21
C ALA A 2 22.86 0.79 -27.59
N ALA A 3 22.19 1.08 -26.47
CA ALA A 3 21.25 0.15 -25.86
C ALA A 3 20.21 -0.27 -26.92
N ARG A 4 20.06 -1.57 -27.14
CA ARG A 4 19.07 -2.08 -28.10
C ARG A 4 17.68 -1.69 -27.60
N SER A 5 16.91 -0.98 -28.42
CA SER A 5 15.53 -0.60 -28.06
C SER A 5 14.71 -1.87 -27.85
N MET A 6 14.07 -1.99 -26.68
CA MET A 6 13.15 -3.08 -26.37
C MET A 6 11.72 -2.53 -26.38
N ASP A 7 10.79 -3.28 -26.97
CA ASP A 7 9.37 -2.94 -26.88
C ASP A 7 8.80 -3.25 -25.47
N HIS A 8 7.54 -2.85 -25.24
CA HIS A 8 6.87 -3.03 -23.94
C HIS A 8 6.69 -4.50 -23.56
N THR A 9 6.53 -5.42 -24.52
CA THR A 9 6.37 -6.86 -24.25
C THR A 9 7.70 -7.49 -23.86
N GLN A 10 8.79 -7.12 -24.52
CA GLN A 10 10.15 -7.51 -24.16
C GLN A 10 10.55 -6.98 -22.78
N TRP A 11 10.22 -5.72 -22.50
CA TRP A 11 10.39 -5.15 -21.16
C TRP A 11 9.59 -5.92 -20.12
N LEU A 12 8.32 -6.20 -20.39
CA LEU A 12 7.48 -6.93 -19.46
C LEU A 12 8.03 -8.33 -19.18
N ALA A 13 8.48 -9.04 -20.22
CA ALA A 13 9.10 -10.35 -20.08
C ALA A 13 10.34 -10.28 -19.19
N LYS A 14 11.18 -9.26 -19.40
CA LYS A 14 12.38 -9.05 -18.60
C LYS A 14 12.09 -8.71 -17.14
N LEU A 15 11.09 -7.85 -16.87
CA LEU A 15 10.72 -7.50 -15.51
C LEU A 15 10.06 -8.68 -14.77
N VAL A 16 9.22 -9.47 -15.45
CA VAL A 16 8.59 -10.66 -14.87
C VAL A 16 9.62 -11.73 -14.50
N ALA A 17 10.70 -11.85 -15.28
CA ALA A 17 11.78 -12.82 -15.01
C ALA A 17 12.55 -12.57 -13.70
N PHE A 18 12.47 -11.37 -13.13
CA PHE A 18 13.01 -11.13 -11.78
C PHE A 18 11.96 -11.52 -10.73
N ASP A 19 12.24 -12.55 -9.94
CA ASP A 19 11.42 -12.89 -8.76
C ASP A 19 11.63 -11.87 -7.63
N THR A 20 10.95 -10.75 -7.78
CA THR A 20 10.86 -9.67 -6.80
C THR A 20 9.69 -9.88 -5.83
N THR A 21 9.31 -11.13 -5.53
CA THR A 21 8.33 -11.40 -4.47
C THR A 21 8.73 -10.63 -3.21
N SER A 22 7.82 -9.91 -2.53
CA SER A 22 8.20 -8.89 -1.52
C SER A 22 9.07 -9.39 -0.35
N ARG A 23 9.21 -10.71 -0.14
CA ARG A 23 10.18 -11.30 0.81
C ARG A 23 11.64 -11.30 0.30
N ASN A 24 11.83 -11.20 -1.01
CA ASN A 24 13.10 -11.21 -1.74
C ASN A 24 13.58 -9.77 -2.01
N SER A 25 14.81 -9.66 -2.49
CA SER A 25 15.37 -8.39 -2.97
C SER A 25 14.76 -7.97 -4.32
N ASN A 26 14.58 -6.67 -4.53
CA ASN A 26 14.26 -6.11 -5.85
C ASN A 26 15.48 -5.52 -6.59
N LEU A 27 16.68 -5.64 -6.02
CA LEU A 27 17.87 -4.93 -6.50
C LEU A 27 18.26 -5.31 -7.93
N GLU A 28 18.18 -6.57 -8.32
CA GLU A 28 18.54 -6.98 -9.69
C GLU A 28 17.66 -6.29 -10.75
N LEU A 29 16.35 -6.21 -10.50
CA LEU A 29 15.40 -5.51 -11.36
C LEU A 29 15.72 -4.01 -11.39
N ILE A 30 15.92 -3.40 -10.23
CA ILE A 30 16.20 -1.96 -10.12
C ILE A 30 17.52 -1.57 -10.78
N HIS A 31 18.58 -2.36 -10.59
CA HIS A 31 19.86 -2.16 -11.27
C HIS A 31 19.70 -2.30 -12.78
N TYR A 32 18.94 -3.29 -13.25
CA TYR A 32 18.67 -3.44 -14.68
C TYR A 32 17.96 -2.22 -15.28
N CYS A 33 16.94 -1.68 -14.59
CA CYS A 33 16.27 -0.45 -15.01
C CYS A 33 17.22 0.76 -14.99
N LYS A 34 18.01 0.90 -13.92
CA LYS A 34 19.00 1.99 -13.78
C LYS A 34 20.03 1.96 -14.90
N ASP A 35 20.66 0.81 -15.14
CA ASP A 35 21.72 0.65 -16.14
C ASP A 35 21.20 0.96 -17.54
N TYR A 36 19.97 0.54 -17.84
CA TYR A 36 19.31 0.89 -19.10
C TYR A 36 19.12 2.41 -19.25
N LEU A 37 18.56 3.07 -18.23
CA LEU A 37 18.30 4.51 -18.25
C LEU A 37 19.60 5.34 -18.30
N GLU A 38 20.62 4.95 -17.54
CA GLU A 38 21.94 5.59 -17.60
C GLU A 38 22.63 5.37 -18.94
N GLY A 39 22.43 4.22 -19.58
CA GLY A 39 22.85 3.96 -20.96
C GLY A 39 22.19 4.89 -21.99
N LEU A 40 21.04 5.50 -21.64
CA LEU A 40 20.37 6.55 -22.42
C LEU A 40 20.76 7.97 -21.97
N GLY A 41 21.66 8.11 -21.00
CA GLY A 41 22.09 9.40 -20.45
C GLY A 41 21.15 9.98 -19.39
N VAL A 42 20.24 9.18 -18.82
CA VAL A 42 19.31 9.62 -17.76
C VAL A 42 19.98 9.51 -16.39
N LYS A 43 19.92 10.59 -15.61
CA LYS A 43 20.39 10.57 -14.22
C LYS A 43 19.42 9.76 -13.35
N CYS A 44 19.97 8.76 -12.67
CA CYS A 44 19.25 7.86 -11.78
C CYS A 44 19.78 7.97 -10.34
N THR A 45 18.88 7.92 -9.35
CA THR A 45 19.20 7.87 -7.92
C THR A 45 18.57 6.62 -7.31
N LEU A 46 19.35 5.87 -6.54
CA LEU A 46 18.83 4.74 -5.76
C LEU A 46 18.67 5.14 -4.30
N LEU A 47 17.49 4.86 -3.74
CA LEU A 47 17.20 5.03 -2.32
C LEU A 47 17.10 3.64 -1.70
N HIS A 48 18.08 3.27 -0.91
CA HIS A 48 18.13 1.93 -0.30
C HIS A 48 17.38 1.91 1.02
N ASN A 49 16.75 0.78 1.33
CA ASN A 49 16.30 0.53 2.70
C ASN A 49 17.48 0.44 3.68
N ALA A 50 17.19 0.40 4.98
CA ALA A 50 18.20 0.36 6.03
C ALA A 50 19.20 -0.82 5.87
N GLU A 51 18.70 -2.01 5.51
CA GLU A 51 19.51 -3.21 5.31
C GLU A 51 20.26 -3.21 3.96
N ARG A 52 19.98 -2.25 3.08
CA ARG A 52 20.53 -2.12 1.73
C ARG A 52 20.32 -3.35 0.84
N ASN A 53 19.29 -4.15 1.12
CA ASN A 53 18.91 -5.32 0.33
C ASN A 53 17.73 -5.04 -0.60
N LYS A 54 17.16 -3.83 -0.58
CA LYS A 54 16.13 -3.33 -1.50
C LYS A 54 16.41 -1.86 -1.83
N ALA A 55 15.87 -1.39 -2.95
CA ALA A 55 15.99 0.02 -3.30
C ALA A 55 14.80 0.53 -4.12
N ASN A 56 14.49 1.81 -3.94
CA ASN A 56 13.71 2.57 -4.91
C ASN A 56 14.63 3.10 -6.01
N LEU A 57 14.06 3.35 -7.20
CA LEU A 57 14.72 4.08 -8.28
C LEU A 57 13.98 5.38 -8.58
N TRP A 58 14.69 6.50 -8.47
CA TRP A 58 14.24 7.79 -9.01
C TRP A 58 15.04 8.12 -10.26
N ALA A 59 14.38 8.36 -11.40
CA ALA A 59 15.03 8.80 -12.62
C ALA A 59 14.33 10.02 -13.22
N THR A 60 15.11 11.04 -13.64
CA THR A 60 14.55 12.26 -14.23
C THR A 60 14.93 12.35 -15.69
N LEU A 61 13.94 12.25 -16.58
CA LEU A 61 14.08 12.54 -18.00
C LEU A 61 13.90 14.07 -18.17
N PRO A 62 14.99 14.84 -18.37
CA PRO A 62 14.93 16.30 -18.31
C PRO A 62 14.13 16.89 -19.46
N GLY A 63 13.49 18.04 -19.25
CA GLY A 63 12.92 18.84 -20.34
C GLY A 63 13.99 19.52 -21.20
N ASP A 64 13.54 20.18 -22.26
CA ASP A 64 14.36 21.02 -23.15
C ASP A 64 15.24 21.96 -22.33
N GLY A 65 16.53 22.07 -22.69
CA GLY A 65 17.50 22.88 -21.95
C GLY A 65 17.96 22.28 -20.61
N GLY A 66 17.63 21.02 -20.31
CA GLY A 66 18.07 20.33 -19.10
C GLY A 66 17.19 20.57 -17.88
N VAL A 67 15.94 21.02 -18.06
CA VAL A 67 15.02 21.34 -16.95
C VAL A 67 14.64 20.07 -16.16
N THR A 68 14.84 20.10 -14.85
CA THR A 68 14.57 18.94 -13.95
C THR A 68 13.52 19.22 -12.86
N LYS A 69 12.89 20.40 -12.88
CA LYS A 69 11.80 20.76 -11.95
C LYS A 69 10.46 20.84 -12.69
N GLY A 70 9.35 20.60 -12.00
CA GLY A 70 8.02 20.59 -12.60
C GLY A 70 7.66 19.23 -13.19
N GLY A 71 6.73 19.24 -14.14
CA GLY A 71 6.45 18.05 -14.95
C GLY A 71 5.59 17.03 -14.22
N ILE A 72 5.71 15.76 -14.60
CA ILE A 72 4.88 14.68 -14.05
C ILE A 72 5.73 13.55 -13.51
N ILE A 73 5.22 12.89 -12.46
CA ILE A 73 5.78 11.65 -11.92
C ILE A 73 4.97 10.48 -12.49
N LEU A 74 5.65 9.50 -13.08
CA LEU A 74 5.11 8.18 -13.35
C LEU A 74 5.63 7.25 -12.24
N SER A 75 4.70 6.80 -11.40
CA SER A 75 5.02 6.03 -10.20
C SER A 75 4.54 4.60 -10.34
N GLY A 76 5.34 3.66 -9.85
CA GLY A 76 4.96 2.25 -9.81
C GLY A 76 5.82 1.45 -8.86
N HIS A 77 5.36 0.27 -8.47
CA HIS A 77 6.13 -0.65 -7.64
C HIS A 77 6.72 -1.78 -8.46
N THR A 78 7.78 -2.39 -7.93
CA THR A 78 8.55 -3.45 -8.61
C THR A 78 8.47 -4.79 -7.90
N ASP A 79 8.00 -4.81 -6.66
CA ASP A 79 7.74 -6.03 -5.91
C ASP A 79 6.43 -6.69 -6.35
N VAL A 80 6.23 -7.94 -5.91
CA VAL A 80 5.03 -8.71 -6.24
C VAL A 80 4.62 -9.58 -5.06
N VAL A 81 3.33 -9.93 -4.96
CA VAL A 81 2.88 -10.90 -3.96
C VAL A 81 3.40 -12.34 -4.20
N PRO A 82 3.50 -13.15 -3.13
CA PRO A 82 3.83 -14.58 -3.22
C PRO A 82 2.98 -15.38 -4.20
N VAL A 83 3.56 -16.45 -4.76
CA VAL A 83 2.88 -17.46 -5.60
C VAL A 83 2.65 -18.79 -4.87
N ASP A 84 3.16 -18.91 -3.64
CA ASP A 84 3.12 -20.13 -2.84
C ASP A 84 1.68 -20.63 -2.65
N GLY A 85 1.47 -21.93 -2.89
CA GLY A 85 0.16 -22.57 -2.77
C GLY A 85 -0.86 -22.20 -3.87
N GLN A 86 -0.49 -21.39 -4.86
CA GLN A 86 -1.36 -21.05 -5.99
C GLN A 86 -1.19 -22.07 -7.12
N LYS A 87 -2.29 -22.38 -7.82
CA LYS A 87 -2.26 -23.20 -9.03
C LYS A 87 -1.90 -22.35 -10.23
N TRP A 88 -0.74 -22.60 -10.82
CA TRP A 88 -0.25 -21.94 -12.04
C TRP A 88 -0.19 -22.93 -13.20
N ASP A 89 -0.70 -22.53 -14.37
CA ASP A 89 -0.65 -23.34 -15.60
C ASP A 89 0.68 -23.18 -16.38
N SER A 90 1.49 -22.19 -16.01
CA SER A 90 2.84 -21.93 -16.53
C SER A 90 3.69 -21.31 -15.42
N ASP A 91 5.02 -21.37 -15.55
CA ASP A 91 5.92 -20.75 -14.58
C ASP A 91 5.56 -19.26 -14.37
N PRO A 92 5.25 -18.83 -13.12
CA PRO A 92 4.86 -17.45 -12.83
C PRO A 92 5.93 -16.41 -13.20
N PHE A 93 7.21 -16.78 -13.23
CA PHE A 93 8.30 -15.84 -13.55
C PHE A 93 8.80 -15.99 -14.99
N THR A 94 8.07 -16.73 -15.82
CA THR A 94 8.29 -16.78 -17.27
C THR A 94 7.07 -16.23 -18.00
N LEU A 95 7.22 -15.05 -18.62
CA LEU A 95 6.12 -14.42 -19.35
C LEU A 95 5.65 -15.34 -20.50
N THR A 96 4.38 -15.72 -20.45
CA THR A 96 3.78 -16.64 -21.43
C THR A 96 2.56 -15.99 -22.05
N GLU A 97 2.51 -15.92 -23.39
CA GLU A 97 1.33 -15.46 -24.10
C GLU A 97 0.36 -16.62 -24.37
N ARG A 98 -0.93 -16.45 -24.06
CA ARG A 98 -2.02 -17.35 -24.48
C ARG A 98 -3.26 -16.53 -24.82
N ASP A 99 -3.86 -16.79 -25.98
CA ASP A 99 -5.11 -16.15 -26.42
C ASP A 99 -5.06 -14.60 -26.34
N GLY A 100 -3.93 -14.00 -26.76
CA GLY A 100 -3.71 -12.55 -26.72
C GLY A 100 -3.58 -11.95 -25.31
N LYS A 101 -3.35 -12.78 -24.29
CA LYS A 101 -3.10 -12.36 -22.90
C LYS A 101 -1.71 -12.77 -22.46
N LEU A 102 -1.04 -11.89 -21.72
CA LEU A 102 0.29 -12.10 -21.17
C LEU A 102 0.21 -12.57 -19.71
N TYR A 103 0.56 -13.83 -19.47
CA TYR A 103 0.53 -14.47 -18.16
C TYR A 103 1.92 -14.43 -17.51
N GLY A 104 1.95 -14.00 -16.26
CA GLY A 104 3.14 -13.93 -15.42
C GLY A 104 2.82 -13.18 -14.12
N ARG A 105 3.56 -13.45 -13.06
CA ARG A 105 3.44 -12.73 -11.79
C ARG A 105 3.92 -11.30 -11.99
N GLY A 106 3.03 -10.35 -11.69
CA GLY A 106 3.28 -8.93 -11.80
C GLY A 106 2.89 -8.30 -13.14
N THR A 107 2.38 -9.08 -14.11
CA THR A 107 2.02 -8.52 -15.42
C THR A 107 1.00 -7.40 -15.34
N SER A 108 -0.06 -7.61 -14.57
CA SER A 108 -1.07 -6.58 -14.29
C SER A 108 -0.70 -5.69 -13.10
N ASP A 109 -0.05 -6.24 -12.07
CA ASP A 109 0.17 -5.58 -10.79
C ASP A 109 1.65 -5.64 -10.36
N MET A 110 2.47 -4.65 -10.72
CA MET A 110 2.19 -3.63 -11.75
C MET A 110 3.34 -3.44 -12.74
N LYS A 111 4.14 -4.50 -12.95
CA LYS A 111 5.30 -4.51 -13.88
C LYS A 111 4.90 -4.16 -15.31
N GLY A 112 3.65 -4.39 -15.72
CA GLY A 112 3.12 -3.94 -17.01
C GLY A 112 3.26 -2.43 -17.24
N PHE A 113 2.91 -1.61 -16.25
CA PHE A 113 3.03 -0.16 -16.37
C PHE A 113 4.51 0.27 -16.39
N VAL A 114 5.33 -0.31 -15.52
CA VAL A 114 6.78 -0.05 -15.49
C VAL A 114 7.41 -0.40 -16.84
N ALA A 115 7.04 -1.55 -17.42
CA ALA A 115 7.52 -1.98 -18.73
C ALA A 115 7.19 -0.99 -19.85
N VAL A 116 5.95 -0.48 -19.87
CA VAL A 116 5.54 0.56 -20.83
C VAL A 116 6.38 1.82 -20.65
N CYS A 117 6.54 2.33 -19.43
CA CYS A 117 7.34 3.53 -19.16
C CYS A 117 8.80 3.36 -19.58
N MET A 118 9.40 2.21 -19.26
CA MET A 118 10.78 1.89 -19.63
C MET A 118 10.97 1.76 -21.15
N SER A 119 10.00 1.15 -21.84
CA SER A 119 10.02 1.03 -23.32
C SER A 119 9.90 2.38 -24.03
N LEU A 120 9.15 3.32 -23.45
CA LEU A 120 8.94 4.65 -24.01
C LEU A 120 10.08 5.62 -23.67
N ALA A 121 10.99 5.29 -22.75
CA ALA A 121 12.05 6.20 -22.33
C ALA A 121 12.88 6.80 -23.50
N PRO A 122 13.30 6.03 -24.53
CA PRO A 122 14.02 6.58 -25.67
C PRO A 122 13.19 7.57 -26.51
N GLU A 123 11.89 7.34 -26.65
CA GLU A 123 10.98 8.21 -27.39
C GLU A 123 10.66 9.47 -26.60
N LEU A 124 10.38 9.32 -25.30
CA LEU A 124 10.18 10.42 -24.37
C LEU A 124 11.40 11.34 -24.37
N LEU A 125 12.63 10.81 -24.35
CA LEU A 125 13.85 11.62 -24.40
C LEU A 125 13.97 12.47 -25.68
N LYS A 126 13.51 11.96 -26.83
CA LYS A 126 13.53 12.68 -28.12
C LYS A 126 12.40 13.70 -28.27
N MET A 127 11.35 13.58 -27.47
CA MET A 127 10.20 14.48 -27.51
C MET A 127 10.58 15.87 -26.99
N ARG A 128 10.27 16.91 -27.77
CA ARG A 128 10.38 18.31 -27.31
C ARG A 128 9.38 18.54 -26.19
N ARG A 129 9.87 18.93 -25.01
CA ARG A 129 9.04 19.10 -23.81
C ARG A 129 9.63 20.17 -22.91
N ALA A 130 8.81 21.12 -22.47
CA ALA A 130 9.27 22.19 -21.59
C ALA A 130 9.57 21.72 -20.15
N LYS A 131 9.07 20.54 -19.76
CA LYS A 131 9.10 20.03 -18.39
C LYS A 131 9.56 18.57 -18.35
N PRO A 132 10.15 18.12 -17.23
CA PRO A 132 10.66 16.75 -17.10
C PRO A 132 9.53 15.72 -16.95
N ILE A 133 9.93 14.46 -17.10
CA ILE A 133 9.17 13.29 -16.64
C ILE A 133 10.04 12.59 -15.60
N HIS A 134 9.45 12.26 -14.45
CA HIS A 134 10.12 11.53 -13.39
C HIS A 134 9.59 10.11 -13.34
N PHE A 135 10.48 9.13 -13.33
CA PHE A 135 10.16 7.74 -13.03
C PHE A 135 10.47 7.48 -11.56
N ALA A 136 9.50 6.93 -10.84
CA ALA A 136 9.61 6.64 -9.41
C ALA A 136 9.20 5.19 -9.16
N TRP A 137 10.18 4.29 -9.07
CA TRP A 137 9.96 2.85 -8.89
C TRP A 137 10.20 2.45 -7.44
N SER A 138 9.16 2.02 -6.74
CA SER A 138 9.24 1.64 -5.33
C SER A 138 9.50 0.15 -5.11
N TYR A 139 10.00 -0.17 -3.92
CA TYR A 139 9.92 -1.51 -3.33
C TYR A 139 8.84 -1.57 -2.23
N ASP A 140 8.42 -2.78 -1.90
CA ASP A 140 7.54 -3.13 -0.77
C ASP A 140 6.20 -2.39 -0.73
N GLU A 141 5.62 -2.07 -1.88
CA GLU A 141 4.25 -1.57 -1.93
C GLU A 141 3.27 -2.61 -1.37
N GLU A 142 3.45 -3.88 -1.75
CA GLU A 142 2.51 -4.97 -1.45
C GLU A 142 2.47 -5.37 0.04
N VAL A 143 3.42 -4.87 0.84
CA VAL A 143 3.52 -5.18 2.27
C VAL A 143 3.29 -3.96 3.17
N SER A 144 3.97 -2.84 2.91
CA SER A 144 4.02 -1.71 3.83
C SER A 144 3.95 -0.33 3.18
N CYS A 145 4.13 -0.25 1.85
CA CYS A 145 4.23 1.00 1.10
C CYS A 145 5.39 1.92 1.52
N LEU A 146 6.41 1.38 2.23
CA LEU A 146 7.56 2.16 2.72
C LEU A 146 8.31 2.86 1.59
N GLY A 147 8.61 2.14 0.50
CA GLY A 147 9.36 2.71 -0.63
C GLY A 147 8.66 3.88 -1.30
N GLY A 148 7.33 3.87 -1.36
CA GLY A 148 6.54 5.00 -1.87
C GLY A 148 6.66 6.25 -1.00
N MET A 149 6.71 6.10 0.32
CA MET A 149 6.89 7.22 1.26
C MET A 149 8.29 7.83 1.11
N GLU A 150 9.34 7.00 1.03
CA GLU A 150 10.71 7.46 0.82
C GLU A 150 10.87 8.24 -0.50
N LEU A 151 10.19 7.81 -1.57
CA LEU A 151 10.19 8.54 -2.85
C LEU A 151 9.47 9.89 -2.76
N ALA A 152 8.37 9.97 -1.99
CA ALA A 152 7.66 11.23 -1.76
C ALA A 152 8.52 12.22 -0.95
N GLU A 153 9.21 11.73 0.09
CA GLU A 153 10.17 12.52 0.87
C GLU A 153 11.33 13.00 0.01
N TYR A 154 11.90 12.12 -0.82
CA TYR A 154 12.94 12.50 -1.76
C TYR A 154 12.49 13.61 -2.72
N ALA A 155 11.29 13.48 -3.30
CA ALA A 155 10.74 14.47 -4.22
C ALA A 155 10.55 15.85 -3.55
N ARG A 156 10.11 15.86 -2.29
CA ARG A 156 9.99 17.06 -1.46
C ARG A 156 11.37 17.67 -1.19
N ASP A 157 12.30 16.87 -0.68
CA ASP A 157 13.62 17.34 -0.23
C ASP A 157 14.50 17.83 -1.39
N HIS A 158 14.22 17.37 -2.62
CA HIS A 158 14.92 17.78 -3.84
C HIS A 158 14.15 18.83 -4.66
N ASP A 159 13.08 19.42 -4.11
CA ASP A 159 12.30 20.50 -4.74
C ASP A 159 11.85 20.15 -6.18
N VAL A 160 11.39 18.90 -6.39
CA VAL A 160 10.97 18.40 -7.71
C VAL A 160 9.79 19.23 -8.26
N ARG A 161 8.87 19.67 -7.39
CA ARG A 161 7.68 20.48 -7.74
C ARG A 161 6.88 19.93 -8.91
N ALA A 162 6.72 18.62 -9.01
CA ALA A 162 5.86 18.01 -10.03
C ALA A 162 4.44 18.62 -9.98
N GLU A 163 3.75 18.61 -11.11
CA GLU A 163 2.38 19.13 -11.27
C GLU A 163 1.33 18.02 -11.20
N GLY A 164 1.77 16.77 -11.27
CA GLY A 164 0.92 15.60 -11.15
C GLY A 164 1.73 14.33 -10.98
N CYS A 165 1.10 13.32 -10.42
CA CYS A 165 1.61 11.95 -10.35
C CYS A 165 0.58 11.04 -11.00
N ILE A 166 1.03 10.10 -11.83
CA ILE A 166 0.24 8.99 -12.36
C ILE A 166 0.82 7.73 -11.74
N ILE A 167 0.04 7.09 -10.86
CA ILE A 167 0.39 5.76 -10.32
C ILE A 167 -0.10 4.70 -11.31
N GLY A 168 0.73 3.72 -11.66
CA GLY A 168 0.41 2.76 -12.73
C GLY A 168 -0.42 1.53 -12.35
N GLU A 169 -0.95 1.51 -11.13
CA GLU A 169 -1.78 0.43 -10.58
C GLU A 169 -2.96 0.04 -11.51
N PRO A 170 -3.34 -1.26 -11.60
CA PRO A 170 -4.31 -1.75 -12.57
C PRO A 170 -5.75 -1.34 -12.26
N THR A 171 -6.21 -0.23 -12.83
CA THR A 171 -7.60 0.25 -12.68
C THR A 171 -8.56 -0.25 -13.73
N GLY A 172 -8.08 -0.94 -14.76
CA GLY A 172 -8.84 -1.18 -15.98
C GLY A 172 -8.96 0.08 -16.85
N MET A 173 -7.92 0.94 -16.84
CA MET A 173 -7.88 2.23 -17.56
C MET A 173 -8.90 3.26 -17.05
N THR A 174 -9.41 3.06 -15.84
CA THR A 174 -10.33 4.00 -15.20
C THR A 174 -9.56 4.98 -14.32
N VAL A 175 -9.85 6.28 -14.43
CA VAL A 175 -9.19 7.30 -13.60
C VAL A 175 -9.69 7.21 -12.15
N VAL A 176 -8.76 7.00 -11.22
CA VAL A 176 -9.03 6.97 -9.78
C VAL A 176 -8.37 8.17 -9.13
N ILE A 177 -9.14 8.98 -8.41
CA ILE A 177 -8.61 10.20 -7.78
C ILE A 177 -8.62 10.12 -6.26
N ALA A 178 -9.12 9.03 -5.68
CA ALA A 178 -9.15 8.89 -4.24
C ALA A 178 -9.09 7.43 -3.79
N HIS A 179 -8.45 7.23 -2.65
CA HIS A 179 -8.43 5.96 -1.94
C HIS A 179 -8.56 6.18 -0.43
N LYS A 180 -9.09 5.17 0.26
CA LYS A 180 -9.05 5.13 1.73
C LYS A 180 -7.63 4.92 2.22
N GLY A 181 -7.35 5.46 3.40
CA GLY A 181 -6.17 5.09 4.16
C GLY A 181 -6.30 3.65 4.66
N THR A 182 -5.19 3.09 5.14
CA THR A 182 -5.14 1.76 5.77
C THR A 182 -4.28 1.87 7.01
N SER A 183 -4.76 1.38 8.15
CA SER A 183 -3.98 1.37 9.39
C SER A 183 -4.20 0.07 10.14
N HIS A 184 -3.12 -0.61 10.48
CA HIS A 184 -3.15 -1.89 11.19
C HIS A 184 -2.68 -1.74 12.63
N PHE A 185 -3.35 -2.45 13.53
CA PHE A 185 -3.04 -2.45 14.96
C PHE A 185 -2.99 -3.88 15.48
N TRP A 186 -1.88 -4.24 16.13
CA TRP A 186 -1.79 -5.45 16.94
C TRP A 186 -2.32 -5.17 18.34
N VAL A 187 -3.10 -6.11 18.86
CA VAL A 187 -3.56 -6.10 20.25
C VAL A 187 -3.06 -7.35 20.93
N ARG A 188 -2.44 -7.16 22.10
CA ARG A 188 -2.05 -8.23 23.02
C ARG A 188 -2.86 -8.09 24.28
N VAL A 189 -3.56 -9.15 24.65
CA VAL A 189 -4.34 -9.25 25.89
C VAL A 189 -3.66 -10.26 26.80
N ARG A 190 -3.22 -9.82 27.98
CA ARG A 190 -2.61 -10.64 29.01
C ARG A 190 -3.54 -10.76 30.20
N GLY A 191 -3.98 -11.99 30.47
CA GLY A 191 -4.73 -12.41 31.64
C GLY A 191 -3.91 -13.36 32.53
N LYS A 192 -4.60 -14.28 33.21
CA LYS A 192 -4.01 -15.22 34.17
C LYS A 192 -4.51 -16.63 33.86
N ALA A 193 -3.57 -17.53 33.60
CA ALA A 193 -3.88 -18.94 33.36
C ALA A 193 -4.27 -19.66 34.64
N ALA A 194 -5.23 -20.57 34.52
CA ALA A 194 -5.65 -21.49 35.57
C ALA A 194 -6.22 -22.76 34.94
N HIS A 195 -6.42 -23.82 35.72
CA HIS A 195 -7.27 -24.93 35.27
C HIS A 195 -8.69 -24.40 35.01
N SER A 196 -9.36 -24.85 33.94
CA SER A 196 -10.64 -24.30 33.51
C SER A 196 -11.75 -24.39 34.57
N SER A 197 -11.63 -25.28 35.55
CA SER A 197 -12.54 -25.36 36.71
C SER A 197 -12.48 -24.16 37.66
N PHE A 198 -11.44 -23.33 37.57
CA PHE A 198 -11.29 -22.09 38.34
C PHE A 198 -11.75 -20.86 37.55
N ALA A 199 -12.35 -21.04 36.37
CA ALA A 199 -12.89 -19.93 35.58
C ALA A 199 -13.84 -19.06 36.44
N LEU A 200 -13.74 -17.74 36.26
CA LEU A 200 -14.53 -16.73 36.99
C LEU A 200 -14.23 -16.64 38.50
N THR A 201 -13.13 -17.23 38.96
CA THR A 201 -12.58 -16.98 40.30
C THR A 201 -11.39 -16.02 40.20
N GLY A 202 -10.95 -15.46 41.34
CA GLY A 202 -9.73 -14.62 41.41
C GLY A 202 -8.42 -15.36 41.07
N GLU A 203 -8.49 -16.66 40.77
CA GLU A 203 -7.35 -17.44 40.28
C GLU A 203 -7.18 -17.40 38.77
N SER A 204 -8.12 -16.80 38.03
CA SER A 204 -8.12 -16.81 36.57
C SER A 204 -8.49 -15.46 35.98
N CYS A 205 -7.95 -15.12 34.81
CA CYS A 205 -8.44 -14.02 33.98
C CYS A 205 -8.31 -14.44 32.51
N ASN A 206 -9.43 -14.61 31.83
CA ASN A 206 -9.46 -15.23 30.50
C ASN A 206 -9.17 -14.20 29.39
N ALA A 207 -7.96 -14.25 28.82
CA ALA A 207 -7.54 -13.33 27.77
C ALA A 207 -8.42 -13.43 26.50
N ILE A 208 -8.94 -14.61 26.15
CA ILE A 208 -9.82 -14.77 24.98
C ILE A 208 -11.16 -14.08 25.20
N ASP A 209 -11.73 -14.19 26.40
CA ASP A 209 -13.03 -13.55 26.70
C ASP A 209 -12.91 -12.02 26.60
N TYR A 210 -11.84 -11.45 27.15
CA TYR A 210 -11.59 -10.00 27.08
C TYR A 210 -11.23 -9.52 25.67
N ALA A 211 -10.46 -10.29 24.91
CA ALA A 211 -10.24 -10.02 23.48
C ALA A 211 -11.57 -10.03 22.71
N THR A 212 -12.46 -10.99 22.99
CA THR A 212 -13.78 -11.10 22.35
C THR A 212 -14.67 -9.89 22.66
N LYS A 213 -14.63 -9.37 23.90
CA LYS A 213 -15.33 -8.12 24.26
C LYS A 213 -14.81 -6.93 23.44
N LEU A 214 -13.49 -6.82 23.29
CA LEU A 214 -12.89 -5.75 22.47
C LEU A 214 -13.24 -5.89 20.99
N ILE A 215 -13.23 -7.11 20.44
CA ILE A 215 -13.62 -7.39 19.05
C ILE A 215 -15.10 -7.05 18.82
N THR A 216 -15.96 -7.38 19.76
CA THR A 216 -17.38 -6.97 19.73
C THR A 216 -17.49 -5.45 19.69
N LYS A 217 -16.71 -4.73 20.51
CA LYS A 217 -16.71 -3.26 20.47
C LYS A 217 -16.23 -2.71 19.13
N LEU A 218 -15.18 -3.29 18.54
CA LEU A 218 -14.70 -2.91 17.21
C LEU A 218 -15.80 -3.09 16.15
N ARG A 219 -16.60 -4.16 16.26
CA ARG A 219 -17.74 -4.39 15.38
C ARG A 219 -18.83 -3.33 15.56
N GLU A 220 -19.17 -2.95 16.79
CA GLU A 220 -20.13 -1.88 17.06
C GLU A 220 -19.68 -0.54 16.45
N ILE A 221 -18.40 -0.20 16.61
CA ILE A 221 -17.81 1.01 16.00
C ILE A 221 -17.94 0.93 14.47
N ALA A 222 -17.60 -0.21 13.86
CA ALA A 222 -17.76 -0.42 12.43
C ALA A 222 -19.21 -0.18 11.94
N GLU A 223 -20.19 -0.64 12.71
CA GLU A 223 -21.61 -0.49 12.40
C GLU A 223 -22.11 0.95 12.58
N GLU A 224 -21.53 1.70 13.52
CA GLU A 224 -21.75 3.13 13.65
C GLU A 224 -21.25 3.90 12.42
N TYR A 225 -19.99 3.65 12.00
CA TYR A 225 -19.46 4.24 10.77
C TYR A 225 -20.31 3.88 9.55
N ARG A 226 -20.79 2.64 9.44
CA ARG A 226 -21.71 2.23 8.37
C ARG A 226 -23.01 3.02 8.37
N ARG A 227 -23.62 3.22 9.54
CA ARG A 227 -24.90 3.97 9.67
C ARG A 227 -24.73 5.45 9.34
N ASN A 228 -23.58 6.03 9.68
CA ASN A 228 -23.29 7.45 9.52
C ASN A 228 -22.53 7.78 8.23
N GLY A 229 -22.35 6.82 7.32
CA GLY A 229 -21.61 6.99 6.07
C GLY A 229 -22.30 7.94 5.08
N THR A 230 -21.59 8.99 4.65
CA THR A 230 -22.12 10.03 3.75
C THR A 230 -21.34 10.18 2.44
N ARG A 231 -20.23 9.45 2.27
CA ARG A 231 -19.35 9.54 1.08
C ARG A 231 -19.89 8.70 -0.08
N HIS A 232 -21.07 9.04 -0.58
CA HIS A 232 -21.75 8.33 -1.69
C HIS A 232 -20.97 8.35 -3.02
N ASP A 233 -19.93 9.17 -3.10
CA ASP A 233 -18.96 9.22 -4.18
C ASP A 233 -17.90 8.10 -4.11
N PHE A 234 -17.81 7.38 -2.99
CA PHE A 234 -17.03 6.15 -2.85
C PHE A 234 -17.90 4.90 -3.01
N LEU A 235 -17.32 3.82 -3.55
CA LEU A 235 -17.99 2.51 -3.64
C LEU A 235 -18.45 1.99 -2.27
N VAL A 236 -17.65 2.21 -1.23
CA VAL A 236 -18.03 1.94 0.16
C VAL A 236 -18.07 3.29 0.90
N PRO A 237 -19.27 3.85 1.19
CA PRO A 237 -19.44 5.26 1.53
C PRO A 237 -19.15 5.63 2.99
N PHE A 238 -18.41 4.79 3.71
CA PHE A 238 -18.01 4.95 5.12
C PHE A 238 -16.64 4.34 5.37
N SER A 239 -15.95 4.78 6.41
CA SER A 239 -14.73 4.12 6.89
C SER A 239 -15.04 2.75 7.47
N THR A 240 -14.17 1.78 7.21
CA THR A 240 -14.40 0.39 7.62
C THR A 240 -13.44 -0.02 8.71
N LEU A 241 -13.91 -0.86 9.63
CA LEU A 241 -13.09 -1.57 10.60
C LEU A 241 -13.27 -3.07 10.40
N SER A 242 -12.21 -3.84 10.58
CA SER A 242 -12.28 -5.30 10.56
C SER A 242 -11.22 -5.91 11.47
N THR A 243 -11.59 -6.96 12.22
CA THR A 243 -10.61 -7.84 12.88
C THR A 243 -10.28 -8.97 11.93
N ASN A 244 -8.99 -9.13 11.60
CA ASN A 244 -8.56 -9.97 10.49
C ASN A 244 -7.81 -11.23 10.95
N LEU A 245 -7.14 -11.18 12.10
CA LEU A 245 -6.36 -12.29 12.66
C LEU A 245 -6.64 -12.38 14.16
N ILE A 246 -6.70 -13.60 14.70
CA ILE A 246 -6.80 -13.86 16.15
C ILE A 246 -6.09 -15.18 16.48
N SER A 247 -5.41 -15.23 17.62
CA SER A 247 -4.78 -16.42 18.19
C SER A 247 -4.78 -16.34 19.71
N GLY A 248 -5.12 -17.42 20.40
CA GLY A 248 -5.10 -17.46 21.85
C GLY A 248 -5.38 -18.85 22.42
N GLY A 249 -4.91 -19.09 23.65
CA GLY A 249 -5.03 -20.39 24.32
C GLY A 249 -4.02 -21.44 23.83
N ASN A 250 -3.80 -22.46 24.67
CA ASN A 250 -2.82 -23.52 24.40
C ASN A 250 -3.30 -24.94 24.76
N ALA A 251 -4.38 -25.08 25.53
CA ALA A 251 -4.95 -26.36 25.93
C ALA A 251 -6.46 -26.21 26.25
N SER A 252 -7.24 -27.27 26.04
CA SER A 252 -8.70 -27.25 26.22
C SER A 252 -9.17 -27.18 27.68
N ASN A 253 -8.30 -27.49 28.64
CA ASN A 253 -8.59 -27.52 30.07
C ASN A 253 -7.91 -26.37 30.85
N THR A 254 -7.48 -25.33 30.15
CA THR A 254 -6.76 -24.18 30.73
C THR A 254 -7.47 -22.89 30.35
N VAL A 255 -7.66 -22.00 31.32
CA VAL A 255 -8.04 -20.60 31.06
C VAL A 255 -6.88 -19.92 30.33
N PRO A 256 -7.08 -19.37 29.11
CA PRO A 256 -6.01 -18.71 28.36
C PRO A 256 -5.45 -17.47 29.07
N ALA A 257 -4.14 -17.44 29.30
CA ALA A 257 -3.44 -16.23 29.78
C ALA A 257 -3.16 -15.22 28.67
N GLU A 258 -3.11 -15.65 27.41
CA GLU A 258 -2.71 -14.80 26.29
C GLU A 258 -3.67 -14.95 25.11
N CYS A 259 -3.97 -13.80 24.51
CA CYS A 259 -4.67 -13.70 23.24
C CYS A 259 -4.10 -12.51 22.46
N GLU A 260 -3.80 -12.73 21.19
CA GLU A 260 -3.36 -11.70 20.26
C GLU A 260 -4.33 -11.62 19.08
N PHE A 261 -4.61 -10.41 18.62
CA PHE A 261 -5.38 -10.21 17.40
C PHE A 261 -4.92 -8.96 16.65
N LEU A 262 -5.21 -8.93 15.35
CA LEU A 262 -4.94 -7.78 14.49
C LEU A 262 -6.24 -7.26 13.91
N PHE A 263 -6.42 -5.94 13.99
CA PHE A 263 -7.52 -5.25 13.34
C PHE A 263 -7.02 -4.11 12.46
N GLU A 264 -7.84 -3.73 11.49
CA GLU A 264 -7.57 -2.66 10.54
C GLU A 264 -8.64 -1.57 10.59
N PHE A 265 -8.21 -0.34 10.30
CA PHE A 265 -9.08 0.73 9.82
C PHE A 265 -8.81 0.99 8.35
N ARG A 266 -9.87 1.29 7.60
CA ARG A 266 -9.77 2.00 6.33
C ARG A 266 -10.51 3.32 6.41
N ALA A 267 -9.75 4.38 6.64
CA ALA A 267 -10.27 5.72 6.81
C ALA A 267 -10.57 6.38 5.45
N LEU A 268 -11.74 6.97 5.30
CA LEU A 268 -12.04 7.89 4.20
C LEU A 268 -11.21 9.17 4.32
N PRO A 269 -10.99 9.90 3.21
CA PRO A 269 -10.44 11.24 3.25
C PRO A 269 -11.22 12.14 4.21
N ASN A 270 -10.50 12.99 4.94
CA ASN A 270 -10.97 13.90 6.00
C ASN A 270 -11.36 13.22 7.33
N GLU A 271 -11.26 11.89 7.43
CA GLU A 271 -11.34 11.19 8.70
C GLU A 271 -9.95 10.87 9.23
N THR A 272 -9.78 10.92 10.56
CA THR A 272 -8.49 10.60 11.20
C THR A 272 -8.58 9.31 11.99
N VAL A 273 -7.63 8.42 11.73
CA VAL A 273 -7.49 7.14 12.43
C VAL A 273 -7.31 7.37 13.93
N SER A 274 -6.65 8.47 14.32
CA SER A 274 -6.52 8.88 15.72
C SER A 274 -7.88 9.04 16.44
N LYS A 275 -8.89 9.65 15.80
CA LYS A 275 -10.24 9.78 16.39
C LYS A 275 -10.94 8.44 16.52
N MET A 276 -10.80 7.58 15.51
CA MET A 276 -11.34 6.22 15.57
C MET A 276 -10.71 5.40 16.70
N MET A 277 -9.38 5.47 16.79
CA MET A 277 -8.60 4.81 17.84
C MET A 277 -8.91 5.34 19.24
N GLN A 278 -9.29 6.61 19.37
CA GLN A 278 -9.71 7.16 20.65
C GLN A 278 -10.94 6.44 21.22
N GLN A 279 -11.90 6.05 20.38
CA GLN A 279 -13.07 5.27 20.81
C GLN A 279 -12.66 3.89 21.35
N VAL A 280 -11.71 3.24 20.66
CA VAL A 280 -11.17 1.94 21.07
C VAL A 280 -10.41 2.06 22.39
N ARG A 281 -9.49 3.03 22.50
CA ARG A 281 -8.70 3.27 23.72
C ARG A 281 -9.59 3.62 24.90
N SER A 282 -10.59 4.47 24.70
CA SER A 282 -11.54 4.83 25.75
C SER A 282 -12.29 3.62 26.30
N TYR A 283 -12.74 2.69 25.44
CA TYR A 283 -13.37 1.45 25.89
C TYR A 283 -12.41 0.55 26.67
N VAL A 284 -11.17 0.43 26.22
CA VAL A 284 -10.12 -0.33 26.92
C VAL A 284 -9.85 0.26 28.31
N GLU A 285 -9.59 1.57 28.38
CA GLU A 285 -9.16 2.25 29.60
C GLU A 285 -10.28 2.37 30.63
N THR A 286 -11.52 2.58 30.19
CA THR A 286 -12.65 2.85 31.10
C THR A 286 -13.47 1.62 31.45
N GLN A 287 -13.43 0.56 30.65
CA GLN A 287 -14.27 -0.63 30.84
C GLN A 287 -13.44 -1.92 30.96
N LEU A 288 -12.65 -2.27 29.93
CA LEU A 288 -12.03 -3.60 29.87
C LEU A 288 -10.89 -3.75 30.87
N LEU A 289 -9.90 -2.85 30.85
CA LEU A 289 -8.71 -2.98 31.68
C LEU A 289 -9.05 -2.93 33.18
N PRO A 290 -9.95 -2.04 33.67
CA PRO A 290 -10.40 -2.10 35.05
C PRO A 290 -11.08 -3.43 35.43
N ALA A 291 -11.94 -3.97 34.55
CA ALA A 291 -12.59 -5.25 34.78
C ALA A 291 -11.59 -6.41 34.83
N MET A 292 -10.61 -6.43 33.92
CA MET A 292 -9.52 -7.42 33.95
C MET A 292 -8.69 -7.30 35.23
N LYS A 293 -8.35 -6.08 35.66
CA LYS A 293 -7.55 -5.85 36.86
C LYS A 293 -8.24 -6.26 38.16
N ALA A 294 -9.58 -6.30 38.16
CA ALA A 294 -10.34 -6.86 39.27
C ALA A 294 -10.22 -8.39 39.37
N GLU A 295 -9.95 -9.07 38.25
CA GLU A 295 -9.69 -10.53 38.21
C GLU A 295 -8.20 -10.86 38.41
N PHE A 296 -7.31 -10.03 37.85
CA PHE A 296 -5.86 -10.22 37.87
C PHE A 296 -5.14 -8.87 37.83
N GLU A 297 -4.46 -8.48 38.92
CA GLU A 297 -3.83 -7.16 39.08
C GLU A 297 -2.83 -6.81 37.95
N ASP A 298 -2.06 -7.79 37.48
CA ASP A 298 -1.08 -7.62 36.39
C ASP A 298 -1.69 -7.79 34.99
N ALA A 299 -3.03 -7.80 34.86
CA ALA A 299 -3.67 -7.85 33.56
C ALA A 299 -3.30 -6.64 32.70
N GLU A 300 -3.15 -6.88 31.40
CA GLU A 300 -2.66 -5.88 30.45
C GLU A 300 -3.38 -6.00 29.11
N ILE A 301 -3.65 -4.84 28.48
CA ILE A 301 -4.06 -4.75 27.08
C ILE A 301 -3.10 -3.77 26.40
N VAL A 302 -2.28 -4.25 25.47
CA VAL A 302 -1.36 -3.44 24.69
C VAL A 302 -1.85 -3.33 23.26
N ILE A 303 -2.01 -2.10 22.76
CA ILE A 303 -2.33 -1.83 21.35
C ILE A 303 -1.13 -1.16 20.68
N THR A 304 -0.54 -1.83 19.70
CA THR A 304 0.66 -1.39 18.98
C THR A 304 0.33 -1.11 17.51
N PRO A 305 0.61 0.10 16.99
CA PRO A 305 0.48 0.36 15.55
C PRO A 305 1.49 -0.49 14.78
N ARG A 306 1.10 -0.99 13.60
CA ARG A 306 1.95 -1.80 12.73
C ARG A 306 2.39 -1.03 11.50
N ASP A 307 1.43 -0.62 10.69
CA ASP A 307 1.67 0.13 9.45
C ASP A 307 0.47 1.05 9.17
N GLU A 308 0.75 2.19 8.55
CA GLU A 308 -0.24 3.20 8.18
C GLU A 308 0.05 3.75 6.78
N THR A 309 -0.98 3.81 5.97
CA THR A 309 -0.99 4.49 4.67
C THR A 309 -2.11 5.53 4.72
N PRO A 310 -1.82 6.83 4.54
CA PRO A 310 -2.84 7.86 4.62
C PRO A 310 -3.88 7.71 3.50
N SER A 311 -5.09 8.24 3.72
CA SER A 311 -6.07 8.40 2.65
C SER A 311 -5.62 9.48 1.67
N PHE A 312 -6.07 9.38 0.42
CA PHE A 312 -5.83 10.40 -0.59
C PHE A 312 -7.13 10.82 -1.26
N GLU A 313 -7.24 12.11 -1.58
CA GLU A 313 -8.30 12.65 -2.43
C GLU A 313 -7.76 13.82 -3.27
N GLY A 314 -7.72 13.59 -4.58
CA GLY A 314 -7.43 14.60 -5.59
C GLY A 314 -8.69 15.34 -6.06
N SER A 315 -8.49 16.37 -6.88
CA SER A 315 -9.56 17.17 -7.46
C SER A 315 -9.93 16.69 -8.87
N GLU A 316 -11.22 16.64 -9.17
CA GLU A 316 -11.74 16.46 -10.54
C GLU A 316 -11.30 17.60 -11.46
N GLU A 317 -11.12 18.79 -10.89
CA GLU A 317 -10.72 20.00 -11.62
C GLU A 317 -9.21 20.09 -11.85
N ALA A 318 -8.41 19.22 -11.22
CA ALA A 318 -6.97 19.24 -11.37
C ALA A 318 -6.57 18.99 -12.85
N PRO A 319 -5.61 19.75 -13.40
CA PRO A 319 -5.20 19.58 -14.80
C PRO A 319 -4.80 18.15 -15.16
N ILE A 320 -4.09 17.46 -14.25
CA ILE A 320 -3.67 16.07 -14.47
C ILE A 320 -4.87 15.09 -14.50
N THR A 321 -5.92 15.34 -13.71
CA THR A 321 -7.15 14.54 -13.74
C THR A 321 -7.87 14.70 -15.06
N LYS A 322 -8.08 15.95 -15.51
CA LYS A 322 -8.71 16.26 -16.80
C LYS A 322 -7.92 15.67 -17.97
N LEU A 323 -6.58 15.72 -17.90
CA LEU A 323 -5.70 15.11 -18.90
C LEU A 323 -5.88 13.59 -18.94
N ALA A 324 -5.86 12.91 -17.78
CA ALA A 324 -6.04 11.46 -17.71
C ALA A 324 -7.41 11.03 -18.26
N CYS A 325 -8.48 11.75 -17.92
CA CYS A 325 -9.82 11.52 -18.45
C CYS A 325 -9.88 11.68 -19.98
N ALA A 326 -9.25 12.74 -20.51
CA ALA A 326 -9.20 12.99 -21.94
C ALA A 326 -8.42 11.92 -22.71
N ILE A 327 -7.30 11.43 -22.16
CA ILE A 327 -6.51 10.33 -22.78
C ILE A 327 -7.32 9.04 -22.82
N ASN A 328 -8.07 8.74 -21.77
CA ASN A 328 -8.87 7.51 -21.70
C ASN A 328 -10.22 7.61 -22.41
N ASN A 329 -10.60 8.79 -22.90
CA ASN A 329 -11.95 9.09 -23.42
C ASN A 329 -13.06 8.67 -22.43
N ASP A 330 -12.78 8.80 -21.13
CA ASP A 330 -13.69 8.52 -20.03
C ASP A 330 -13.57 9.64 -18.99
N TYR A 331 -14.63 10.43 -18.86
CA TYR A 331 -14.68 11.57 -17.93
C TYR A 331 -15.23 11.19 -16.56
N LYS A 332 -15.58 9.92 -16.35
CA LYS A 332 -16.00 9.44 -15.04
C LYS A 332 -14.77 9.15 -14.18
N VAL A 333 -14.63 9.91 -13.10
CA VAL A 333 -13.66 9.60 -12.05
C VAL A 333 -14.24 8.62 -11.05
N TRP A 334 -13.37 7.85 -10.41
CA TRP A 334 -13.75 6.90 -9.38
C TRP A 334 -12.98 7.14 -8.09
N LYS A 335 -13.66 6.86 -6.97
CA LYS A 335 -13.08 6.89 -5.62
C LYS A 335 -13.21 5.50 -5.02
N LYS A 336 -12.06 4.89 -4.68
CA LYS A 336 -11.98 3.47 -4.33
C LYS A 336 -11.67 3.25 -2.85
N THR A 337 -11.96 2.04 -2.40
CA THR A 337 -11.85 1.63 -0.99
C THR A 337 -10.44 1.15 -0.63
N ILE A 338 -9.58 0.93 -1.62
CA ILE A 338 -8.28 0.26 -1.45
C ILE A 338 -7.18 1.16 -2.03
N ALA A 339 -6.12 1.38 -1.23
CA ALA A 339 -4.83 1.89 -1.73
C ALA A 339 -4.04 0.78 -2.47
N ARG A 340 -4.10 -0.46 -1.97
CA ARG A 340 -3.22 -1.60 -2.29
C ARG A 340 -3.64 -2.56 -3.43
N ARG A 341 -4.69 -2.28 -4.21
CA ARG A 341 -5.15 -3.07 -5.37
C ARG A 341 -6.08 -2.22 -6.21
N ARG A 342 -5.65 -1.90 -7.44
CA ARG A 342 -6.44 -1.24 -8.49
C ARG A 342 -6.66 0.27 -8.31
N ALA A 343 -5.62 1.06 -8.08
CA ALA A 343 -5.75 2.52 -8.10
C ALA A 343 -4.60 3.27 -8.81
N THR A 344 -4.80 3.60 -10.09
CA THR A 344 -4.11 4.68 -10.79
C THR A 344 -4.49 5.97 -10.12
N THR A 345 -3.79 6.32 -9.05
CA THR A 345 -4.02 7.56 -8.34
C THR A 345 -3.42 8.69 -9.16
N VAL A 346 -4.26 9.67 -9.50
CA VAL A 346 -3.84 10.90 -10.15
C VAL A 346 -3.86 12.04 -9.14
N GLY A 347 -2.68 12.62 -8.89
CA GLY A 347 -2.52 13.81 -8.07
C GLY A 347 -1.32 13.75 -7.12
N LEU A 348 -0.94 14.90 -6.58
CA LEU A 348 0.11 15.01 -5.57
C LEU A 348 -0.54 14.99 -4.19
N PRO A 349 0.07 14.39 -3.16
CA PRO A 349 -0.35 14.66 -1.79
C PRO A 349 -0.38 16.19 -1.63
N ALA A 350 -1.56 16.71 -1.31
CA ALA A 350 -1.71 18.12 -1.00
C ALA A 350 -0.67 18.46 0.06
N HIS A 351 0.07 19.55 -0.12
CA HIS A 351 0.98 20.09 0.88
C HIS A 351 0.28 20.09 2.24
N GLN A 352 0.57 19.10 3.08
CA GLN A 352 0.33 19.18 4.50
C GLN A 352 1.64 19.71 5.10
N PRO A 353 1.57 20.80 5.89
CA PRO A 353 2.74 21.44 6.48
C PRO A 353 3.54 20.51 7.38
#